data_AF-A0A0U5CVZ0-F1
#
_entry.id   AF-A0A0U5CVZ0-F1
#
_cell.length_a   1.000
_cell.length_b   1.000
_cell.length_c   1.000
_cell.angle_alpha   90.00
_cell.angle_beta   90.00
_cell.angle_gamma   90.00
#
_symmetry.space_group_name_H-M   'P 1'
#
loop_
_entity.id
_entity.type
_entity.pdbx_description
1 polymer ?
#
loop_
_entity_poly.entity_id
_entity_poly.type
_entity_poly.pdbx_seq_one_letter_code
_entity_poly.pdbx_strand_id
1 'polypeptide(L)'
;MGDDLRTMRERLDGLASDDGRFYVACARTGERPFPVGGLWFADRETAREAAELAREYRRTLERYDPRAPHYDLVVHERTEPVPPADSPSLPDACHDVTGAVFEALSAAGHEDAERTILDAYFAAAEATTDPDDLCVVLLRCTARTLDAELSAREQAVVLADAAHRADFAADASTVGDAFARVAGANLVEAPAETVDGWRFDPAVRVADAAVTLPAAIAVLAVQPDADPAFDRAGDGVRARLDGGPAGLATAPSQ
;
A
#
# COMPACT_ATOMS: atom_id res chain seq x y z
N MET A 1 -42.99 -7.25 5.07
CA MET A 1 -42.78 -8.36 6.02
C MET A 1 -41.28 -8.41 6.21
N GLY A 2 -40.78 -7.85 7.31
CA GLY A 2 -39.32 -7.83 7.55
C GLY A 2 -38.89 -9.23 7.93
N ASP A 3 -37.77 -9.71 7.37
CA ASP A 3 -37.21 -10.99 7.77
C ASP A 3 -36.91 -10.97 9.28
N ASP A 4 -37.16 -12.09 9.95
CA ASP A 4 -36.78 -12.23 11.35
C ASP A 4 -35.25 -12.30 11.46
N LEU A 5 -34.68 -11.87 12.59
CA LEU A 5 -33.22 -11.88 12.85
C LEU A 5 -32.61 -13.27 12.61
N ARG A 6 -33.39 -14.34 12.76
CA ARG A 6 -32.98 -15.70 12.43
C ARG A 6 -32.80 -15.90 10.92
N THR A 7 -33.74 -15.49 10.09
CA THR A 7 -33.69 -15.65 8.63
C THR A 7 -32.51 -14.89 8.02
N MET A 8 -32.26 -13.67 8.49
CA MET A 8 -31.08 -12.91 8.06
C MET A 8 -29.76 -13.60 8.40
N ARG A 9 -29.67 -14.28 9.56
CA ARG A 9 -28.48 -15.05 9.94
C ARG A 9 -28.31 -16.29 9.08
N GLU A 10 -29.36 -17.07 8.87
CA GLU A 10 -29.30 -18.27 8.03
C GLU A 10 -28.87 -17.90 6.59
N ARG A 11 -29.31 -16.75 6.08
CA ARG A 11 -28.88 -16.25 4.78
C ARG A 11 -27.43 -15.73 4.78
N LEU A 12 -26.98 -15.05 5.85
CA LEU A 12 -25.57 -14.66 6.01
C LEU A 12 -24.64 -15.89 6.06
N ASP A 13 -25.01 -16.91 6.82
CA ASP A 13 -24.25 -18.16 6.90
C ASP A 13 -24.20 -18.87 5.55
N GLY A 14 -25.29 -18.82 4.77
CA GLY A 14 -25.33 -19.37 3.41
C GLY A 14 -24.45 -18.64 2.38
N LEU A 15 -24.10 -17.37 2.62
CA LEU A 15 -23.14 -16.63 1.81
C LEU A 15 -21.69 -16.93 2.20
N ALA A 16 -21.46 -17.51 3.38
CA ALA A 16 -20.12 -17.74 3.90
C ALA A 16 -19.39 -18.87 3.17
N SER A 17 -18.08 -18.73 3.08
CA SER A 17 -17.16 -19.68 2.45
C SER A 17 -15.93 -19.85 3.33
N ASP A 18 -15.55 -21.09 3.65
CA ASP A 18 -14.37 -21.38 4.49
C ASP A 18 -13.06 -20.90 3.84
N ASP A 19 -12.99 -20.96 2.50
CA ASP A 19 -11.87 -20.43 1.71
C ASP A 19 -12.10 -18.98 1.26
N GLY A 20 -13.09 -18.30 1.85
CA GLY A 20 -13.45 -16.93 1.51
C GLY A 20 -12.30 -15.96 1.82
N ARG A 21 -12.03 -15.06 0.88
CA ARG A 21 -11.04 -14.00 1.08
C ARG A 21 -11.67 -12.72 1.59
N PHE A 22 -12.97 -12.52 1.55
CA PHE A 22 -13.56 -11.26 1.96
C PHE A 22 -14.21 -11.38 3.34
N TYR A 23 -14.20 -10.30 4.12
CA TYR A 23 -14.89 -10.23 5.41
C TYR A 23 -15.53 -8.86 5.60
N VAL A 24 -16.45 -8.76 6.56
CA VAL A 24 -17.12 -7.50 6.89
C VAL A 24 -16.67 -7.06 8.28
N ALA A 25 -16.22 -5.81 8.39
CA ALA A 25 -15.81 -5.21 9.66
C ALA A 25 -16.22 -3.73 9.72
N CYS A 26 -16.15 -3.15 10.92
CA CYS A 26 -16.39 -1.74 11.14
C CYS A 26 -15.24 -0.90 10.55
N ALA A 27 -15.55 0.03 9.66
CA ALA A 27 -14.57 0.93 9.03
C ALA A 27 -13.72 1.72 10.04
N ARG A 28 -14.29 2.04 11.21
CA ARG A 28 -13.63 2.85 12.23
C ARG A 28 -12.79 2.05 13.22
N THR A 29 -13.20 0.82 13.54
CA THR A 29 -12.60 0.06 14.65
C THR A 29 -11.96 -1.25 14.22
N GLY A 30 -12.17 -1.69 12.97
CA GLY A 30 -11.75 -3.02 12.49
C GLY A 30 -12.50 -4.18 13.16
N GLU A 31 -13.42 -3.90 14.09
CA GLU A 31 -14.18 -4.92 14.80
C GLU A 31 -15.12 -5.65 13.84
N ARG A 32 -15.24 -6.97 14.01
CA ARG A 32 -16.18 -7.83 13.26
C ARG A 32 -17.37 -8.17 14.16
N PRO A 33 -18.38 -7.30 14.25
CA PRO A 33 -19.48 -7.50 15.18
C PRO A 33 -20.37 -8.65 14.72
N PHE A 34 -21.08 -9.25 15.66
CA PHE A 34 -22.17 -10.17 15.33
C PHE A 34 -23.21 -9.46 14.42
N PRO A 35 -23.70 -10.08 13.33
CA PRO A 35 -23.57 -11.49 12.95
C PRO A 35 -22.40 -11.84 12.00
N VAL A 36 -21.58 -10.89 11.57
CA VAL A 36 -20.49 -11.12 10.58
C VAL A 36 -19.16 -11.57 11.22
N GLY A 37 -19.13 -11.68 12.54
CA GLY A 37 -17.99 -12.19 13.30
C GLY A 37 -17.66 -13.62 12.89
N GLY A 38 -16.47 -13.83 12.33
CA GLY A 38 -15.99 -15.14 11.89
C GLY A 38 -16.39 -15.57 10.48
N LEU A 39 -17.32 -14.86 9.81
CA LEU A 39 -17.73 -15.18 8.44
C LEU A 39 -16.76 -14.63 7.39
N TRP A 40 -16.48 -15.45 6.40
CA TRP A 40 -15.67 -15.13 5.23
C TRP A 40 -16.50 -15.34 3.96
N PHE A 41 -16.21 -14.59 2.91
CA PHE A 41 -16.97 -14.59 1.66
C PHE A 41 -16.04 -14.81 0.47
N ALA A 42 -16.49 -15.54 -0.54
CA ALA A 42 -15.66 -15.91 -1.68
C ALA A 42 -15.21 -14.69 -2.49
N ASP A 43 -16.11 -13.75 -2.74
CA ASP A 43 -15.89 -12.57 -3.56
C ASP A 43 -16.46 -11.28 -2.92
N ARG A 44 -16.07 -10.14 -3.49
CA ARG A 44 -16.45 -8.80 -3.00
C ARG A 44 -17.94 -8.51 -3.15
N GLU A 45 -18.62 -9.09 -4.14
CA GLU A 45 -20.05 -8.89 -4.38
C GLU A 45 -20.86 -9.61 -3.31
N THR A 46 -20.53 -10.88 -3.06
CA THR A 46 -21.07 -11.69 -1.96
C THR A 46 -20.84 -11.02 -0.61
N ALA A 47 -19.63 -10.48 -0.36
CA ALA A 47 -19.33 -9.74 0.86
C ALA A 47 -20.11 -8.42 1.00
N ARG A 48 -20.41 -7.74 -0.12
CA ARG A 48 -21.26 -6.55 -0.13
C ARG A 48 -22.70 -6.90 0.20
N GLU A 49 -23.23 -7.97 -0.36
CA GLU A 49 -24.55 -8.50 0.00
C GLU A 49 -24.61 -8.82 1.50
N ALA A 50 -23.57 -9.48 2.02
CA ALA A 50 -23.46 -9.78 3.44
C ALA A 50 -23.37 -8.51 4.31
N ALA A 51 -22.64 -7.48 3.88
CA ALA A 51 -22.56 -6.20 4.60
C ALA A 51 -23.93 -5.50 4.67
N GLU A 52 -24.69 -5.48 3.57
CA GLU A 52 -26.04 -4.91 3.55
C GLU A 52 -27.00 -5.71 4.45
N LEU A 53 -26.95 -7.04 4.38
CA LEU A 53 -27.76 -7.92 5.21
C LEU A 53 -27.42 -7.76 6.71
N ALA A 54 -26.15 -7.57 7.03
CA ALA A 54 -25.71 -7.26 8.40
C ALA A 54 -26.16 -5.87 8.86
N ARG A 55 -26.15 -4.86 7.99
CA ARG A 55 -26.72 -3.53 8.28
C ARG A 55 -28.23 -3.62 8.55
N GLU A 56 -28.97 -4.42 7.79
CA GLU A 56 -30.40 -4.68 8.04
C GLU A 56 -30.64 -5.43 9.36
N TYR A 57 -29.82 -6.44 9.65
CA TYR A 57 -29.86 -7.16 10.92
C TYR A 57 -29.71 -6.20 12.11
N ARG A 58 -28.69 -5.32 12.08
CA ARG A 58 -28.43 -4.38 13.17
C ARG A 58 -29.51 -3.31 13.31
N ARG A 59 -30.02 -2.77 12.20
CA ARG A 59 -31.19 -1.86 12.22
C ARG A 59 -32.42 -2.53 12.83
N THR A 60 -32.61 -3.83 12.58
CA THR A 60 -33.68 -4.60 13.20
C THR A 60 -33.43 -4.83 14.68
N LEU A 61 -32.19 -5.12 15.08
CA LEU A 61 -31.80 -5.31 16.48
C LEU A 61 -31.98 -4.03 17.31
N GLU A 62 -31.64 -2.86 16.77
CA GLU A 62 -31.82 -1.55 17.44
C GLU A 62 -33.27 -1.28 17.85
N ARG A 63 -34.26 -1.87 17.14
CA ARG A 63 -35.68 -1.77 17.54
C ARG A 63 -35.98 -2.51 18.85
N TYR A 64 -35.20 -3.55 19.16
CA TYR A 64 -35.36 -4.37 20.37
C TYR A 64 -34.44 -3.91 21.50
N ASP A 65 -33.20 -3.51 21.17
CA ASP A 65 -32.24 -2.95 22.10
C ASP A 65 -31.70 -1.59 21.60
N PRO A 66 -32.29 -0.48 22.04
CA PRO A 66 -31.83 0.86 21.67
C PRO A 66 -30.41 1.21 22.16
N ARG A 67 -29.80 0.40 23.03
CA ARG A 67 -28.42 0.60 23.49
C ARG A 67 -27.39 -0.14 22.62
N ALA A 68 -27.82 -0.86 21.59
CA ALA A 68 -26.92 -1.58 20.70
C ALA A 68 -25.90 -0.63 20.03
N PRO A 69 -24.61 -1.00 19.94
CA PRO A 69 -23.61 -0.18 19.26
C PRO A 69 -23.88 -0.04 17.76
N HIS A 70 -23.64 1.15 17.23
CA HIS A 70 -23.70 1.43 15.78
C HIS A 70 -22.32 1.22 15.14
N TYR A 71 -22.26 0.41 14.08
CA TYR A 71 -21.05 0.12 13.32
C TYR A 71 -21.22 0.54 11.87
N ASP A 72 -20.18 1.11 11.28
CA ASP A 72 -20.15 1.38 9.84
C ASP A 72 -19.51 0.19 9.12
N LEU A 73 -20.33 -0.77 8.68
CA LEU A 73 -19.87 -2.06 8.17
C LEU A 73 -19.40 -1.98 6.71
N VAL A 74 -18.11 -2.19 6.47
CA VAL A 74 -17.51 -2.20 5.13
C VAL A 74 -16.87 -3.55 4.83
N VAL A 75 -16.66 -3.82 3.54
CA VAL A 75 -16.01 -5.04 3.06
C VAL A 75 -14.50 -4.86 3.09
N HIS A 76 -13.82 -5.85 3.64
CA HIS A 76 -12.38 -6.01 3.65
C HIS A 76 -11.99 -7.31 2.94
N GLU A 77 -10.73 -7.41 2.54
CA GLU A 77 -10.14 -8.64 2.01
C GLU A 77 -9.09 -9.17 2.98
N ARG A 78 -8.99 -10.49 3.05
CA ARG A 78 -7.99 -11.28 3.73
C ARG A 78 -6.72 -11.10 2.95
N THR A 79 -5.86 -10.32 3.53
CA THR A 79 -4.50 -10.25 3.08
C THR A 79 -3.72 -11.39 3.72
N GLU A 80 -3.02 -12.18 2.92
CA GLU A 80 -1.95 -13.04 3.44
C GLU A 80 -0.75 -12.17 3.82
N PRO A 81 -0.31 -12.20 5.10
CA PRO A 81 0.88 -11.48 5.51
C PRO A 81 2.08 -12.00 4.72
N VAL A 82 2.84 -11.11 4.11
CA VAL A 82 4.10 -11.49 3.47
C VAL A 82 5.10 -11.91 4.56
N PRO A 83 5.74 -13.09 4.46
CA PRO A 83 6.73 -13.51 5.44
C PRO A 83 7.96 -12.59 5.40
N PRO A 84 8.64 -12.36 6.53
CA PRO A 84 9.86 -11.54 6.57
C PRO A 84 10.99 -12.19 5.76
N ALA A 85 11.72 -11.39 4.98
CA ALA A 85 12.87 -11.83 4.18
C ALA A 85 14.19 -11.30 4.76
N ASP A 86 15.30 -12.03 4.57
CA ASP A 86 16.64 -11.48 4.75
C ASP A 86 16.80 -10.28 3.80
N SER A 87 16.98 -9.09 4.37
CA SER A 87 16.88 -7.82 3.66
C SER A 87 18.04 -6.89 4.04
N PRO A 88 18.46 -5.98 3.14
CA PRO A 88 19.45 -4.97 3.46
C PRO A 88 18.96 -4.05 4.59
N SER A 89 19.89 -3.40 5.29
CA SER A 89 19.54 -2.41 6.30
C SER A 89 18.81 -1.21 5.66
N LEU A 90 18.04 -0.44 6.46
CA LEU A 90 17.34 0.74 5.96
C LEU A 90 18.30 1.71 5.22
N PRO A 91 19.46 2.10 5.77
CA PRO A 91 20.40 2.95 5.03
C PRO A 91 20.91 2.34 3.73
N ASP A 92 21.24 1.04 3.72
CA ASP A 92 21.75 0.35 2.53
C ASP A 92 20.70 0.34 1.42
N ALA A 93 19.45 0.01 1.77
CA ALA A 93 18.31 0.04 0.83
C ALA A 93 18.09 1.45 0.25
N CYS A 94 18.10 2.48 1.10
CA CYS A 94 17.92 3.86 0.67
C CYS A 94 19.04 4.31 -0.27
N HIS A 95 20.29 3.98 0.04
CA HIS A 95 21.45 4.35 -0.79
C HIS A 95 21.48 3.60 -2.12
N ASP A 96 21.18 2.31 -2.12
CA ASP A 96 21.11 1.51 -3.34
C ASP A 96 20.03 2.03 -4.29
N VAL A 97 18.80 2.18 -3.78
CA VAL A 97 17.68 2.76 -4.55
C VAL A 97 18.03 4.14 -5.08
N THR A 98 18.55 5.03 -4.24
CA THR A 98 18.86 6.39 -4.65
C THR A 98 19.98 6.40 -5.69
N GLY A 99 21.05 5.63 -5.48
CA GLY A 99 22.17 5.51 -6.41
C GLY A 99 21.70 5.03 -7.79
N ALA A 100 20.91 3.96 -7.82
CA ALA A 100 20.34 3.42 -9.05
C ALA A 100 19.49 4.46 -9.83
N VAL A 101 18.71 5.28 -9.11
CA VAL A 101 17.90 6.35 -9.72
C VAL A 101 18.76 7.49 -10.25
N PHE A 102 19.77 7.95 -9.50
CA PHE A 102 20.69 8.99 -9.99
C PHE A 102 21.47 8.52 -11.23
N GLU A 103 21.92 7.27 -11.24
CA GLU A 103 22.55 6.68 -12.42
C GLU A 103 21.59 6.63 -13.62
N ALA A 104 20.30 6.34 -13.38
CA ALA A 104 19.27 6.32 -14.43
C ALA A 104 18.94 7.70 -14.97
N LEU A 105 18.83 8.70 -14.09
CA LEU A 105 18.67 10.09 -14.48
C LEU A 105 19.85 10.57 -15.33
N SER A 106 21.06 10.24 -14.91
CA SER A 106 22.28 10.62 -15.64
C SER A 106 22.35 9.96 -17.02
N ALA A 107 22.04 8.67 -17.10
CA ALA A 107 21.97 7.94 -18.37
C ALA A 107 20.90 8.49 -19.33
N ALA A 108 19.78 8.99 -18.78
CA ALA A 108 18.68 9.58 -19.54
C ALA A 108 18.88 11.10 -19.83
N GLY A 109 19.91 11.73 -19.27
CA GLY A 109 20.22 13.15 -19.47
C GLY A 109 19.36 14.11 -18.65
N HIS A 110 18.84 13.68 -17.50
CA HIS A 110 18.00 14.48 -16.60
C HIS A 110 18.82 15.23 -15.52
N GLU A 111 19.90 15.91 -15.92
CA GLU A 111 20.81 16.62 -14.99
C GLU A 111 20.12 17.71 -14.15
N ASP A 112 19.09 18.36 -14.70
CA ASP A 112 18.33 19.37 -13.97
C ASP A 112 17.52 18.74 -12.83
N ALA A 113 16.93 17.56 -13.04
CA ALA A 113 16.22 16.82 -12.01
C ALA A 113 17.18 16.35 -10.91
N GLU A 114 18.37 15.85 -11.26
CA GLU A 114 19.41 15.50 -10.28
C GLU A 114 19.77 16.69 -9.38
N ARG A 115 19.94 17.87 -9.99
CA ARG A 115 20.23 19.11 -9.24
C ARG A 115 19.06 19.49 -8.33
N THR A 116 17.84 19.47 -8.84
CA THR A 116 16.63 19.75 -8.03
C THR A 116 16.53 18.80 -6.83
N ILE A 117 16.81 17.50 -7.02
CA ILE A 117 16.79 16.51 -5.93
C ILE A 117 17.80 16.89 -4.83
N LEU A 118 19.04 17.19 -5.21
CA LEU A 118 20.09 17.53 -4.26
C LEU A 118 19.80 18.85 -3.54
N ASP A 119 19.32 19.87 -4.25
CA ASP A 119 18.93 21.16 -3.66
C ASP A 119 17.79 20.97 -2.65
N ALA A 120 16.77 20.19 -3.00
CA ALA A 120 15.66 19.86 -2.11
C ALA A 120 16.12 19.04 -0.90
N TYR A 121 17.03 18.08 -1.10
CA TYR A 121 17.63 17.29 -0.04
C TYR A 121 18.43 18.16 0.94
N PHE A 122 19.32 19.04 0.46
CA PHE A 122 20.10 19.92 1.34
C PHE A 122 19.19 20.83 2.17
N ALA A 123 18.16 21.42 1.55
CA ALA A 123 17.18 22.24 2.26
C ALA A 123 16.41 21.43 3.33
N ALA A 124 16.05 20.19 3.03
CA ALA A 124 15.35 19.31 3.98
C ALA A 124 16.27 18.77 5.08
N ALA A 125 17.54 18.49 4.76
CA ALA A 125 18.54 18.00 5.69
C ALA A 125 18.87 19.02 6.79
N GLU A 126 18.90 20.32 6.45
CA GLU A 126 19.05 21.40 7.44
C GLU A 126 17.93 21.41 8.50
N ALA A 127 16.73 20.97 8.12
CA ALA A 127 15.58 20.89 9.02
C ALA A 127 15.47 19.53 9.75
N THR A 128 16.29 18.55 9.37
CA THR A 128 16.22 17.18 9.91
C THR A 128 17.09 17.06 11.15
N THR A 129 16.47 16.73 12.29
CA THR A 129 17.15 16.62 13.58
C THR A 129 17.75 15.24 13.87
N ASP A 130 17.28 14.20 13.16
CA ASP A 130 17.72 12.83 13.34
C ASP A 130 18.55 12.37 12.12
N PRO A 131 19.86 12.10 12.28
CA PRO A 131 20.70 11.64 11.18
C PRO A 131 20.20 10.36 10.49
N ASP A 132 19.51 9.49 11.23
CA ASP A 132 19.02 8.22 10.69
C ASP A 132 17.88 8.44 9.68
N ASP A 133 17.18 9.58 9.76
CA ASP A 133 16.09 9.93 8.83
C ASP A 133 16.62 10.52 7.50
N LEU A 134 17.89 10.91 7.41
CA LEU A 134 18.42 11.62 6.22
C LEU A 134 18.32 10.80 4.94
N CYS A 135 18.56 9.48 5.01
CA CYS A 135 18.45 8.60 3.86
C CYS A 135 16.99 8.49 3.35
N VAL A 136 16.01 8.49 4.26
CA VAL A 136 14.58 8.49 3.95
C VAL A 136 14.13 9.84 3.39
N VAL A 137 14.69 10.94 3.92
CA VAL A 137 14.45 12.30 3.39
C VAL A 137 14.93 12.39 1.95
N LEU A 138 16.10 11.82 1.63
CA LEU A 138 16.61 11.77 0.27
C LEU A 138 15.67 11.02 -0.67
N LEU A 139 15.20 9.82 -0.28
CA LEU A 139 14.19 9.07 -1.04
C LEU A 139 12.93 9.90 -1.33
N ARG A 140 12.43 10.62 -0.32
CA ARG A 140 11.27 11.51 -0.48
C ARG A 140 11.54 12.65 -1.46
N CYS A 141 12.71 13.29 -1.39
CA CYS A 141 13.08 14.35 -2.33
C CYS A 141 13.20 13.81 -3.76
N THR A 142 13.80 12.64 -3.93
CA THR A 142 13.88 11.93 -5.21
C THR A 142 12.50 11.65 -5.77
N ALA A 143 11.64 10.94 -5.02
CA ALA A 143 10.29 10.58 -5.45
C ALA A 143 9.45 11.79 -5.84
N ARG A 144 9.51 12.89 -5.06
CA ARG A 144 8.77 14.13 -5.35
C ARG A 144 9.27 14.86 -6.57
N THR A 145 10.59 14.87 -6.79
CA THR A 145 11.15 15.56 -7.95
C THR A 145 10.82 14.80 -9.23
N LEU A 146 10.92 13.46 -9.22
CA LEU A 146 10.47 12.63 -10.34
C LEU A 146 9.00 12.88 -10.67
N ASP A 147 8.12 12.92 -9.65
CA ASP A 147 6.69 13.17 -9.82
C ASP A 147 6.39 14.58 -10.39
N ALA A 148 7.15 15.58 -9.96
CA ALA A 148 6.90 16.98 -10.32
C ALA A 148 7.52 17.41 -11.67
N GLU A 149 8.67 16.86 -12.04
CA GLU A 149 9.44 17.35 -13.18
C GLU A 149 9.39 16.42 -14.40
N LEU A 150 9.26 15.10 -14.20
CA LEU A 150 9.25 14.14 -15.29
C LEU A 150 7.82 13.78 -15.69
N SER A 151 7.58 13.64 -17.00
CA SER A 151 6.34 13.04 -17.48
C SER A 151 6.26 11.56 -17.10
N ALA A 152 5.05 10.99 -17.05
CA ALA A 152 4.85 9.58 -16.74
C ALA A 152 5.70 8.64 -17.63
N ARG A 153 5.93 8.99 -18.90
CA ARG A 153 6.78 8.21 -19.80
C ARG A 153 8.26 8.26 -19.40
N GLU A 154 8.75 9.44 -19.03
CA GLU A 154 10.14 9.61 -18.57
C GLU A 154 10.35 8.90 -17.23
N GLN A 155 9.38 9.02 -16.31
CA GLN A 155 9.41 8.27 -15.05
C GLN A 155 9.47 6.76 -15.29
N ALA A 156 8.65 6.20 -16.20
CA ALA A 156 8.69 4.77 -16.52
C ALA A 156 10.09 4.32 -17.01
N VAL A 157 10.72 5.13 -17.88
CA VAL A 157 12.08 4.83 -18.39
C VAL A 157 13.10 4.84 -17.26
N VAL A 158 13.10 5.89 -16.43
CA VAL A 158 14.05 6.04 -15.32
C VAL A 158 13.85 4.94 -14.29
N LEU A 159 12.61 4.61 -13.91
CA LEU A 159 12.32 3.59 -12.91
C LEU A 159 12.67 2.17 -13.40
N ALA A 160 12.38 1.84 -14.66
CA ALA A 160 12.73 0.53 -15.23
C ALA A 160 14.26 0.33 -15.29
N ASP A 161 14.98 1.39 -15.68
CA ASP A 161 16.45 1.37 -15.73
C ASP A 161 17.06 1.33 -14.32
N ALA A 162 16.53 2.10 -13.36
CA ALA A 162 16.92 2.02 -11.96
C ALA A 162 16.64 0.64 -11.34
N ALA A 163 15.51 0.02 -11.66
CA ALA A 163 15.17 -1.31 -11.18
C ALA A 163 16.12 -2.40 -11.70
N HIS A 164 16.67 -2.24 -12.90
CA HIS A 164 17.72 -3.11 -13.41
C HIS A 164 19.06 -2.90 -12.69
N ARG A 165 19.32 -1.71 -12.15
CA ARG A 165 20.59 -1.39 -11.45
C ARG A 165 20.57 -1.68 -9.95
N ALA A 166 19.40 -1.62 -9.31
CA ALA A 166 19.27 -1.76 -7.88
C ALA A 166 19.48 -3.22 -7.43
N ASP A 167 20.40 -3.43 -6.49
CA ASP A 167 20.64 -4.75 -5.88
C ASP A 167 19.62 -5.07 -4.77
N PHE A 168 18.91 -4.07 -4.26
CA PHE A 168 17.96 -4.14 -3.16
C PHE A 168 16.89 -5.24 -3.31
N ALA A 169 16.44 -5.49 -4.53
CA ALA A 169 15.41 -6.49 -4.85
C ALA A 169 15.94 -7.69 -5.67
N ALA A 170 17.27 -7.86 -5.79
CA ALA A 170 17.87 -8.80 -6.74
C ALA A 170 17.46 -10.27 -6.56
N ASP A 171 17.16 -10.72 -5.33
CA ASP A 171 16.72 -12.10 -5.09
C ASP A 171 15.19 -12.27 -5.01
N ALA A 172 14.42 -11.20 -5.19
CA ALA A 172 12.97 -11.29 -5.19
C ALA A 172 12.49 -12.01 -6.47
N SER A 173 11.62 -13.01 -6.32
CA SER A 173 11.11 -13.80 -7.45
C SER A 173 9.64 -13.52 -7.77
N THR A 174 8.91 -12.97 -6.80
CA THR A 174 7.52 -12.57 -6.89
C THR A 174 7.34 -11.14 -6.37
N VAL A 175 6.23 -10.49 -6.72
CA VAL A 175 5.89 -9.17 -6.17
C VAL A 175 5.73 -9.24 -4.65
N GLY A 176 5.27 -10.37 -4.11
CA GLY A 176 5.26 -10.62 -2.67
C GLY A 176 6.65 -10.61 -2.06
N ASP A 177 7.63 -11.28 -2.68
CA ASP A 177 9.03 -11.25 -2.23
C ASP A 177 9.62 -9.84 -2.30
N ALA A 178 9.27 -9.08 -3.35
CA ALA A 178 9.70 -7.69 -3.50
C ALA A 178 9.19 -6.83 -2.34
N PHE A 179 7.90 -6.93 -1.99
CA PHE A 179 7.37 -6.25 -0.82
C PHE A 179 7.92 -6.80 0.51
N ALA A 180 8.26 -8.09 0.58
CA ALA A 180 8.96 -8.67 1.74
C ALA A 180 10.31 -8.00 1.98
N ARG A 181 11.06 -7.72 0.91
CA ARG A 181 12.35 -7.01 0.96
C ARG A 181 12.19 -5.57 1.42
N VAL A 182 11.17 -4.85 0.90
CA VAL A 182 10.83 -3.49 1.34
C VAL A 182 10.44 -3.47 2.81
N ALA A 183 9.67 -4.45 3.27
CA ALA A 183 9.31 -4.57 4.68
C ALA A 183 10.51 -4.94 5.57
N GLY A 184 11.35 -5.87 5.14
CA GLY A 184 12.56 -6.27 5.88
C GLY A 184 13.60 -5.15 6.00
N ALA A 185 13.61 -4.21 5.06
CA ALA A 185 14.42 -2.98 5.16
C ALA A 185 13.79 -1.91 6.07
N ASN A 186 12.65 -2.17 6.72
CA ASN A 186 11.92 -1.23 7.58
C ASN A 186 11.47 0.05 6.85
N LEU A 187 11.18 -0.04 5.56
CA LEU A 187 10.55 1.06 4.81
C LEU A 187 9.03 1.00 4.93
N VAL A 188 8.47 -0.21 4.91
CA VAL A 188 7.03 -0.46 5.01
C VAL A 188 6.72 -1.56 6.03
N GLU A 189 5.49 -1.60 6.48
CA GLU A 189 4.94 -2.60 7.39
C GLU A 189 3.68 -3.20 6.81
N ALA A 190 3.37 -4.43 7.25
CA ALA A 190 2.19 -5.19 6.87
C ALA A 190 1.88 -5.19 5.36
N PRO A 191 2.86 -5.45 4.46
CA PRO A 191 2.58 -5.54 3.05
C PRO A 191 1.58 -6.65 2.75
N ALA A 192 0.72 -6.34 1.79
CA ALA A 192 -0.56 -6.97 1.70
C ALA A 192 -1.10 -7.06 0.26
N GLU A 193 -1.22 -8.26 -0.30
CA GLU A 193 -1.93 -8.44 -1.58
C GLU A 193 -3.44 -8.21 -1.41
N THR A 194 -4.05 -7.56 -2.40
CA THR A 194 -5.48 -7.21 -2.49
C THR A 194 -5.96 -7.38 -3.93
N VAL A 195 -7.28 -7.40 -4.16
CA VAL A 195 -7.88 -7.44 -5.51
C VAL A 195 -7.42 -6.32 -6.44
N ASP A 196 -7.10 -5.16 -5.88
CA ASP A 196 -6.77 -3.96 -6.65
C ASP A 196 -5.23 -3.78 -6.75
N GLY A 197 -4.42 -4.74 -6.28
CA GLY A 197 -2.96 -4.65 -6.22
C GLY A 197 -2.43 -4.93 -4.81
N TRP A 198 -1.67 -4.01 -4.23
CA TRP A 198 -1.03 -4.17 -2.92
C TRP A 198 -1.39 -3.04 -1.96
N ARG A 199 -1.30 -3.31 -0.66
CA ARG A 199 -1.36 -2.34 0.42
C ARG A 199 -0.18 -2.51 1.35
N PHE A 200 0.22 -1.43 2.00
CA PHE A 200 1.24 -1.44 3.05
C PHE A 200 1.16 -0.14 3.85
N ASP A 201 1.62 -0.18 5.08
CA ASP A 201 1.75 1.00 5.92
C ASP A 201 3.21 1.49 5.88
N PRO A 202 3.46 2.81 5.91
CA PRO A 202 4.83 3.31 6.01
C PRO A 202 5.40 3.02 7.41
N ALA A 203 6.59 2.42 7.47
CA ALA A 203 7.30 2.17 8.73
C ALA A 203 8.18 3.36 9.17
N VAL A 204 8.44 4.28 8.23
CA VAL A 204 9.29 5.45 8.43
C VAL A 204 8.48 6.68 8.83
N ARG A 205 9.06 7.54 9.68
CA ARG A 205 8.42 8.79 10.14
C ARG A 205 8.12 9.76 8.99
N VAL A 206 8.94 9.75 7.94
CA VAL A 206 8.83 10.63 6.78
C VAL A 206 8.21 9.85 5.62
N ALA A 207 6.89 9.64 5.66
CA ALA A 207 6.21 8.65 4.83
C ALA A 207 5.70 9.14 3.46
N ASP A 208 5.33 10.43 3.32
CA ASP A 208 4.48 10.92 2.20
C ASP A 208 4.91 10.48 0.79
N ALA A 209 6.20 10.29 0.53
CA ALA A 209 6.71 9.79 -0.76
C ALA A 209 7.96 8.90 -0.63
N ALA A 210 8.45 8.65 0.58
CA ALA A 210 9.71 7.93 0.75
C ALA A 210 9.58 6.44 0.47
N VAL A 211 8.39 5.88 0.67
CA VAL A 211 8.15 4.42 0.61
C VAL A 211 7.69 3.94 -0.77
N THR A 212 7.16 4.84 -1.60
CA THR A 212 6.64 4.55 -2.94
C THR A 212 7.75 4.30 -3.95
N LEU A 213 8.84 5.06 -3.90
CA LEU A 213 9.97 4.89 -4.81
C LEU A 213 10.67 3.52 -4.62
N PRO A 214 11.06 3.10 -3.40
CA PRO A 214 11.57 1.75 -3.18
C PRO A 214 10.59 0.65 -3.56
N ALA A 215 9.29 0.85 -3.28
CA ALA A 215 8.25 -0.10 -3.68
C ALA A 215 8.13 -0.23 -5.21
N ALA A 216 8.19 0.87 -5.95
CA ALA A 216 8.15 0.88 -7.41
C ALA A 216 9.34 0.12 -8.01
N ILE A 217 10.55 0.39 -7.51
CA ILE A 217 11.79 -0.27 -7.94
C ILE A 217 11.73 -1.76 -7.63
N ALA A 218 11.28 -2.15 -6.44
CA ALA A 218 11.16 -3.56 -6.06
C ALA A 218 10.18 -4.32 -6.96
N VAL A 219 9.02 -3.72 -7.25
CA VAL A 219 8.02 -4.27 -8.17
C VAL A 219 8.62 -4.44 -9.57
N LEU A 220 9.25 -3.39 -10.11
CA LEU A 220 9.80 -3.39 -11.48
C LEU A 220 11.00 -4.33 -11.64
N ALA A 221 11.77 -4.58 -10.58
CA ALA A 221 12.86 -5.54 -10.58
C ALA A 221 12.37 -6.97 -10.85
N VAL A 222 11.16 -7.30 -10.36
CA VAL A 222 10.56 -8.63 -10.52
C VAL A 222 9.60 -8.70 -11.70
N GLN A 223 8.90 -7.61 -11.99
CA GLN A 223 7.90 -7.51 -13.05
C GLN A 223 8.18 -6.26 -13.90
N PRO A 224 9.13 -6.32 -14.86
CA PRO A 224 9.55 -5.15 -15.63
C PRO A 224 8.46 -4.52 -16.51
N ASP A 225 7.45 -5.31 -16.87
CA ASP A 225 6.29 -4.85 -17.66
C ASP A 225 5.18 -4.24 -16.79
N ALA A 226 5.35 -4.21 -15.46
CA ALA A 226 4.41 -3.56 -14.56
C ALA A 226 4.43 -2.04 -14.73
N ASP A 227 3.32 -1.41 -14.35
CA ASP A 227 3.13 0.03 -14.41
C ASP A 227 2.64 0.56 -13.04
N PRO A 228 3.51 0.57 -12.01
CA PRO A 228 3.10 0.76 -10.63
C PRO A 228 2.64 2.20 -10.32
N ALA A 229 1.38 2.35 -9.91
CA ALA A 229 0.80 3.60 -9.41
C ALA A 229 0.55 3.53 -7.91
N PHE A 230 0.72 4.64 -7.19
CA PHE A 230 0.52 4.69 -5.74
C PHE A 230 -0.53 5.72 -5.34
N ASP A 231 -1.45 5.33 -4.46
CA ASP A 231 -2.48 6.21 -3.89
C ASP A 231 -2.63 6.00 -2.38
N ARG A 232 -3.08 7.05 -1.68
CA ARG A 232 -3.36 6.95 -0.24
C ARG A 232 -4.61 6.12 0.01
N ALA A 233 -4.55 5.26 1.02
CA ALA A 233 -5.60 4.29 1.27
C ALA A 233 -5.93 4.17 2.77
N GLY A 234 -6.33 5.28 3.39
CA GLY A 234 -6.42 5.42 4.84
C GLY A 234 -5.12 6.02 5.36
N ASP A 235 -4.54 5.43 6.42
CA ASP A 235 -3.21 5.80 6.92
C ASP A 235 -2.06 5.12 6.13
N GLY A 236 -2.39 4.13 5.29
CA GLY A 236 -1.44 3.40 4.46
C GLY A 236 -1.43 3.82 2.99
N VAL A 237 -0.64 3.09 2.20
CA VAL A 237 -0.48 3.26 0.75
C VAL A 237 -1.09 2.05 0.03
N ARG A 238 -1.76 2.30 -1.09
CA ARG A 238 -2.17 1.30 -2.07
C ARG A 238 -1.26 1.41 -3.28
N ALA A 239 -0.75 0.28 -3.77
CA ALA A 239 -0.03 0.17 -5.02
C ALA A 239 -0.87 -0.62 -6.04
N ARG A 240 -1.06 -0.07 -7.25
CA ARG A 240 -1.73 -0.74 -8.38
C ARG A 240 -0.67 -1.04 -9.44
N LEU A 241 -0.60 -2.28 -9.92
CA LEU A 241 0.48 -2.70 -10.83
C LEU A 241 0.21 -2.38 -12.31
N ASP A 242 -0.99 -1.93 -12.67
CA ASP A 242 -1.41 -1.61 -14.05
C ASP A 242 -1.92 -0.15 -14.15
N GLY A 243 -1.28 0.79 -13.45
CA GLY A 243 -1.80 2.12 -13.18
C GLY A 243 -1.07 3.32 -13.80
N GLY A 244 0.13 3.16 -14.37
CA GLY A 244 1.03 4.28 -14.72
C GLY A 244 2.02 4.54 -13.59
N PRO A 245 3.26 5.03 -13.82
CA PRO A 245 4.11 5.53 -12.73
C PRO A 245 3.62 6.91 -12.25
N ALA A 246 2.32 7.07 -12.07
CA ALA A 246 1.70 8.29 -11.58
C ALA A 246 1.59 8.24 -10.06
N GLY A 247 1.90 9.35 -9.40
CA GLY A 247 1.74 9.46 -7.95
C GLY A 247 2.89 8.84 -7.16
N LEU A 248 4.14 8.93 -7.67
CA LEU A 248 5.32 8.59 -6.87
C LEU A 248 5.35 9.44 -5.59
N ALA A 249 4.92 10.70 -5.66
CA ALA A 249 4.52 11.43 -4.48
C ALA A 249 3.06 11.09 -4.15
N THR A 250 2.79 10.35 -3.06
CA THR A 250 1.39 10.18 -2.66
C THR A 250 0.82 11.56 -2.32
N ALA A 251 -0.25 11.97 -3.00
CA ALA A 251 -0.86 13.28 -2.75
C ALA A 251 -1.26 13.38 -1.27
N PRO A 252 -1.00 14.50 -0.59
CA PRO A 252 -1.46 14.69 0.78
C PRO A 252 -2.99 14.60 0.81
N SER A 253 -3.53 13.94 1.84
CA SER A 253 -4.95 13.93 2.13
C SER A 253 -5.40 15.39 2.28
N GLN A 254 -6.31 15.83 1.43
CA GLN A 254 -7.02 17.11 1.62
C GLN A 254 -7.87 17.05 2.90
#